data_AF-W2EQQ9-F1
#
_entry.id   AF-W2EQQ9-F1
#
_cell.length_a   1.000
_cell.length_b   1.000
_cell.length_c   1.000
_cell.angle_alpha   90.00
_cell.angle_beta   90.00
_cell.angle_gamma   90.00
#
_symmetry.space_group_name_H-M   'P 1'
#
loop_
_entity.id
_entity.type
_entity.pdbx_description
1 polymer ?
#
loop_
_entity_poly.entity_id
_entity_poly.type
_entity_poly.pdbx_seq_one_letter_code
_entity_poly.pdbx_strand_id
1 'polypeptide(L)'
;MITRPALALLLLAALTACGGGGAAGSPAPSSGPAVPTAVTTSTAAAATGGPDASAPASPGGPGASSEPPPPTSTEPVRVERGPTDPPIVTGVRYAAHDGYDRVVIELKGQMTGYTADWVDKLLQDGSGTPVSARGGAYLQLTLVPASAHDLEGRRTWPGPRQVAANLPNVTRIVNNGDFEGVVSVGLVLDHRAPFRVTEQRGPTRLVIDVGR
;
A
#
# COMPACT_ATOMS: atom_id res chain seq x y z
N MET A 1 18.60 50.29 -16.83
CA MET A 1 19.60 49.74 -15.89
C MET A 1 19.13 48.32 -15.52
N ILE A 2 19.22 47.31 -16.40
CA ILE A 2 20.38 46.51 -16.82
C ILE A 2 21.25 46.07 -15.64
N THR A 3 21.13 44.79 -15.24
CA THR A 3 22.24 43.81 -15.22
C THR A 3 21.70 42.40 -14.94
N ARG A 4 21.87 41.49 -15.91
CA ARG A 4 21.76 40.03 -15.78
C ARG A 4 23.15 39.49 -15.43
N PRO A 5 23.33 38.52 -14.52
CA PRO A 5 24.56 37.75 -14.46
C PRO A 5 24.42 36.47 -15.30
N ALA A 6 25.25 36.37 -16.34
CA ALA A 6 25.59 35.13 -17.02
C ALA A 6 26.80 34.49 -16.33
N LEU A 7 26.76 33.19 -16.04
CA LEU A 7 27.91 32.39 -15.60
C LEU A 7 27.51 30.91 -15.62
N ALA A 8 28.32 29.92 -15.97
CA ALA A 8 29.37 29.77 -16.97
C ALA A 8 29.36 28.25 -17.24
N LEU A 9 29.43 27.88 -18.51
CA LEU A 9 29.52 26.51 -18.99
C LEU A 9 30.88 25.94 -18.59
N LEU A 10 30.93 24.82 -17.85
CA LEU A 10 32.14 24.02 -17.71
C LEU A 10 31.88 22.62 -18.29
N LEU A 11 32.35 22.41 -19.52
CA LEU A 11 32.58 21.08 -20.08
C LEU A 11 33.85 20.50 -19.43
N LEU A 12 33.78 19.25 -18.99
CA LEU A 12 34.97 18.40 -18.84
C LEU A 12 34.71 17.08 -19.56
N ALA A 13 35.60 16.76 -20.50
CA ALA A 13 35.52 15.64 -21.42
C ALA A 13 36.27 14.41 -20.87
N ALA A 14 35.69 13.24 -21.20
CA ALA A 14 36.25 11.94 -21.56
C ALA A 14 37.47 11.35 -20.82
N LEU A 15 37.32 10.09 -20.39
CA LEU A 15 38.35 9.06 -20.56
C LEU A 15 37.72 7.71 -20.94
N THR A 16 38.26 7.14 -22.01
CA THR A 16 38.01 5.84 -22.65
C THR A 16 38.75 4.69 -21.95
N ALA A 17 38.20 3.47 -21.96
CA ALA A 17 38.99 2.22 -22.10
C ALA A 17 38.13 0.99 -22.46
N CYS A 18 38.65 0.18 -23.38
CA CYS A 18 38.06 -1.00 -24.02
C CYS A 18 38.45 -2.33 -23.34
N GLY A 19 37.66 -3.37 -23.66
CA GLY A 19 38.10 -4.77 -23.87
C GLY A 19 38.11 -5.64 -22.61
N GLY A 20 37.84 -6.95 -22.63
CA GLY A 20 37.49 -7.96 -23.64
C GLY A 20 37.00 -9.19 -22.83
N GLY A 21 36.12 -10.04 -23.35
CA GLY A 21 36.52 -11.26 -24.05
C GLY A 21 36.85 -12.43 -23.09
N GLY A 22 35.90 -13.36 -22.90
CA GLY A 22 36.09 -14.64 -22.21
C GLY A 22 34.74 -15.34 -21.98
N ALA A 23 34.19 -16.08 -22.95
CA ALA A 23 34.48 -17.48 -23.27
C ALA A 23 33.98 -18.49 -22.21
N ALA A 24 32.91 -19.18 -22.60
CA ALA A 24 32.63 -20.62 -22.44
C ALA A 24 32.82 -21.28 -21.07
N GLY A 25 31.72 -21.80 -20.54
CA GLY A 25 31.75 -22.83 -19.50
C GLY A 25 30.36 -23.20 -18.98
N SER A 26 29.55 -23.86 -19.80
CA SER A 26 28.45 -24.69 -19.27
C SER A 26 29.05 -26.01 -18.75
N PRO A 27 28.93 -26.35 -17.46
CA PRO A 27 29.05 -27.74 -17.04
C PRO A 27 27.70 -28.45 -17.25
N ALA A 28 27.77 -29.55 -17.99
CA ALA A 28 26.70 -30.52 -18.18
C ALA A 28 26.18 -31.10 -16.84
N PRO A 29 24.92 -31.56 -16.79
CA PRO A 29 24.36 -32.21 -15.61
C PRO A 29 24.97 -33.60 -15.40
N SER A 30 25.54 -33.85 -14.23
CA SER A 30 25.99 -35.17 -13.79
C SER A 30 24.79 -36.02 -13.35
N SER A 31 24.51 -37.08 -14.10
CA SER A 31 23.61 -38.17 -13.71
C SER A 31 24.26 -39.05 -12.63
N GLY A 32 23.50 -39.40 -11.60
CA GLY A 32 23.83 -40.37 -10.57
C GLY A 32 22.55 -41.09 -10.07
N PRO A 33 22.64 -42.34 -9.59
CA PRO A 33 21.64 -43.37 -9.81
C PRO A 33 20.48 -43.41 -8.79
N ALA A 34 19.48 -44.20 -9.17
CA ALA A 34 18.20 -44.45 -8.54
C ALA A 34 18.23 -45.34 -7.28
N VAL A 35 17.07 -45.32 -6.60
CA VAL A 35 16.40 -46.28 -5.67
C VAL A 35 16.94 -46.44 -4.23
N PRO A 36 16.08 -46.77 -3.22
CA PRO A 36 14.70 -47.27 -3.30
C PRO A 36 13.62 -46.57 -2.43
N THR A 37 12.39 -46.90 -2.81
CA THR A 37 11.09 -46.76 -2.15
C THR A 37 11.07 -47.20 -0.68
N ALA A 38 10.46 -46.39 0.19
CA ALA A 38 9.86 -46.86 1.43
C ALA A 38 8.39 -46.46 1.44
N VAL A 39 7.53 -47.47 1.32
CA VAL A 39 6.08 -47.40 1.50
C VAL A 39 5.82 -47.51 3.00
N THR A 40 5.18 -46.50 3.59
CA THR A 40 4.59 -46.64 4.93
C THR A 40 3.09 -46.41 4.81
N THR A 41 2.37 -47.52 4.73
CA THR A 41 0.93 -47.61 4.97
C THR A 41 0.63 -47.25 6.43
N SER A 42 -0.17 -46.23 6.67
CA SER A 42 -0.76 -45.98 8.00
C SER A 42 -2.27 -46.24 7.94
N THR A 43 -2.67 -47.28 8.67
CA THR A 43 -4.02 -47.79 8.83
C THR A 43 -4.91 -46.84 9.65
N ALA A 44 -6.19 -46.83 9.30
CA ALA A 44 -7.27 -46.06 9.92
C ALA A 44 -7.58 -46.46 11.37
N ALA A 45 -8.09 -45.50 12.15
CA ALA A 45 -8.89 -45.79 13.33
C ALA A 45 -10.01 -44.73 13.47
N ALA A 46 -11.23 -45.18 13.24
CA ALA A 46 -12.45 -44.48 13.62
C ALA A 46 -12.67 -44.60 15.13
N ALA A 47 -13.10 -43.52 15.77
CA ALA A 47 -13.71 -43.55 17.09
C ALA A 47 -15.00 -42.73 17.07
N THR A 48 -16.07 -43.41 17.46
CA THR A 48 -17.46 -42.95 17.55
C THR A 48 -17.74 -42.45 18.96
N GLY A 49 -18.47 -41.33 19.08
CA GLY A 49 -19.46 -41.16 20.16
C GLY A 49 -19.15 -40.17 21.29
N GLY A 50 -20.08 -39.23 21.50
CA GLY A 50 -20.28 -38.53 22.78
C GLY A 50 -20.85 -37.11 22.63
N PRO A 51 -22.16 -36.87 22.92
CA PRO A 51 -22.79 -35.56 22.84
C PRO A 51 -22.74 -34.77 24.15
N ASP A 52 -23.12 -33.49 24.03
CA ASP A 52 -23.58 -32.55 25.08
C ASP A 52 -22.55 -31.87 26.00
N ALA A 53 -22.26 -30.62 25.66
CA ALA A 53 -22.11 -29.54 26.63
C ALA A 53 -22.56 -28.23 25.96
N SER A 54 -23.88 -28.03 25.93
CA SER A 54 -24.51 -26.75 25.59
C SER A 54 -24.05 -25.67 26.57
N ALA A 55 -23.08 -24.85 26.18
CA ALA A 55 -22.77 -23.61 26.88
C ALA A 55 -23.87 -22.57 26.57
N PRO A 56 -24.40 -21.83 27.57
CA PRO A 56 -25.40 -20.81 27.31
C PRO A 56 -24.76 -19.66 26.51
N ALA A 57 -25.19 -19.49 25.26
CA ALA A 57 -24.94 -18.28 24.50
C ALA A 57 -25.65 -17.11 25.20
N SER A 58 -24.88 -16.20 25.81
CA SER A 58 -25.41 -14.89 26.17
C SER A 58 -25.88 -14.20 24.87
N PRO A 59 -27.11 -13.68 24.80
CA PRO A 59 -27.52 -12.83 23.70
C PRO A 59 -26.81 -11.47 23.85
N GLY A 60 -25.58 -11.39 23.35
CA GLY A 60 -24.98 -10.12 22.99
C GLY A 60 -25.76 -9.58 21.80
N GLY A 61 -26.80 -8.79 22.06
CA GLY A 61 -27.57 -8.14 21.00
C GLY A 61 -26.63 -7.37 20.06
N PRO A 62 -26.86 -7.39 18.74
CA PRO A 62 -26.02 -6.63 17.82
C PRO A 62 -26.20 -5.15 18.14
N GLY A 63 -25.18 -4.55 18.77
CA GLY A 63 -25.04 -3.11 18.80
C GLY A 63 -24.87 -2.66 17.35
N ALA A 64 -25.96 -2.22 16.72
CA ALA A 64 -25.94 -1.66 15.38
C ALA A 64 -25.05 -0.42 15.42
N SER A 65 -23.80 -0.58 15.01
CA SER A 65 -22.94 0.57 14.72
C SER A 65 -23.53 1.23 13.49
N SER A 66 -24.17 2.39 13.67
CA SER A 66 -24.73 3.14 12.56
C SER A 66 -23.60 3.57 11.62
N GLU A 67 -23.75 3.25 10.35
CA GLU A 67 -22.82 3.68 9.32
C GLU A 67 -22.81 5.23 9.24
N PRO A 68 -21.64 5.88 9.14
CA PRO A 68 -21.59 7.34 9.04
C PRO A 68 -22.20 7.80 7.71
N PRO A 69 -22.75 9.03 7.65
CA PRO A 69 -23.29 9.56 6.40
C PRO A 69 -22.17 9.79 5.36
N PRO A 70 -22.54 9.91 4.07
CA PRO A 70 -21.61 10.26 3.01
C PRO A 70 -20.82 11.55 3.33
N PRO A 71 -19.55 11.65 2.87
CA PRO A 71 -18.76 12.86 3.04
C PRO A 71 -19.34 14.03 2.24
N THR A 72 -19.05 15.26 2.68
CA THR A 72 -19.56 16.49 2.05
C THR A 72 -18.49 17.53 1.72
N SER A 73 -17.25 17.36 2.19
CA SER A 73 -16.14 18.28 1.93
C SER A 73 -15.28 17.82 0.78
N THR A 74 -14.81 18.73 -0.06
CA THR A 74 -13.76 18.47 -1.07
C THR A 74 -12.41 19.08 -0.70
N GLU A 75 -12.33 19.73 0.46
CA GLU A 75 -11.15 20.47 0.92
C GLU A 75 -10.00 19.53 1.32
N PRO A 76 -8.74 19.95 1.13
CA PRO A 76 -7.59 19.18 1.59
C PRO A 76 -7.62 18.96 3.10
N VAL A 77 -7.14 17.80 3.54
CA VAL A 77 -6.95 17.49 4.97
C VAL A 77 -5.46 17.45 5.25
N ARG A 78 -5.00 18.19 6.26
CA ARG A 78 -3.60 18.20 6.69
C ARG A 78 -3.50 18.06 8.20
N VAL A 79 -2.72 17.08 8.65
CA VAL A 79 -2.44 16.80 10.06
C VAL A 79 -0.94 16.71 10.24
N GLU A 80 -0.39 17.64 11.02
CA GLU A 80 1.02 17.64 11.40
C GLU A 80 1.25 16.79 12.64
N ARG A 81 2.10 15.78 12.54
CA ARG A 81 2.46 14.89 13.66
C ARG A 81 3.77 14.16 13.35
N GLY A 82 4.72 14.20 14.27
CA GLY A 82 5.97 13.47 14.18
C GLY A 82 6.13 12.53 15.38
N PRO A 83 5.60 11.29 15.33
CA PRO A 83 5.87 10.32 16.38
C PRO A 83 7.36 9.96 16.41
N THR A 84 7.89 9.64 17.60
CA THR A 84 9.29 9.21 17.77
C THR A 84 9.61 7.98 16.93
N ASP A 85 8.68 7.01 16.92
CA ASP A 85 8.75 5.81 16.09
C ASP A 85 7.74 5.94 14.94
N PRO A 86 8.20 6.11 13.68
CA PRO A 86 7.31 6.15 12.52
C PRO A 86 6.51 4.85 12.39
N PRO A 87 5.21 4.90 12.05
CA PRO A 87 4.46 3.70 11.76
C PRO A 87 4.90 3.06 10.44
N ILE A 88 4.67 1.75 10.37
CA ILE A 88 4.83 0.95 9.18
C ILE A 88 3.45 0.79 8.53
N VAL A 89 3.31 1.21 7.27
CA VAL A 89 2.16 0.91 6.43
C VAL A 89 2.23 -0.55 6.00
N THR A 90 1.19 -1.32 6.34
CA THR A 90 1.17 -2.78 6.12
C THR A 90 0.23 -3.19 5.00
N GLY A 91 -0.65 -2.31 4.55
CA GLY A 91 -1.56 -2.64 3.46
C GLY A 91 -2.73 -1.69 3.34
N VAL A 92 -3.66 -2.11 2.49
CA VAL A 92 -4.90 -1.40 2.21
C VAL A 92 -6.07 -2.37 2.17
N ARG A 93 -7.21 -1.94 2.71
CA ARG A 93 -8.51 -2.59 2.54
C ARG A 93 -9.47 -1.59 1.91
N TYR A 94 -10.46 -2.09 1.19
CA TYR A 94 -11.43 -1.23 0.54
C TYR A 94 -12.77 -1.93 0.37
N ALA A 95 -13.85 -1.17 0.43
CA ALA A 95 -15.20 -1.68 0.31
C ALA A 95 -16.18 -0.59 -0.15
N ALA A 96 -17.25 -1.04 -0.78
CA ALA A 96 -18.40 -0.22 -1.09
C ALA A 96 -19.29 -0.07 0.16
N HIS A 97 -19.70 1.17 0.46
CA HIS A 97 -20.66 1.55 1.51
C HIS A 97 -21.89 2.25 0.92
N ASP A 98 -22.88 2.64 1.72
CA ASP A 98 -24.03 3.37 1.19
C ASP A 98 -23.67 4.84 0.94
N GLY A 99 -23.69 5.26 -0.33
CA GLY A 99 -23.34 6.63 -0.76
C GLY A 99 -21.85 6.99 -0.76
N TYR A 100 -20.94 6.08 -0.40
CA TYR A 100 -19.49 6.32 -0.47
C TYR A 100 -18.69 5.02 -0.64
N ASP A 101 -17.45 5.16 -1.08
CA ASP A 101 -16.42 4.13 -1.10
C ASP A 101 -15.46 4.34 0.05
N ARG A 102 -15.07 3.27 0.74
CA ARG A 102 -14.11 3.33 1.84
C ARG A 102 -12.80 2.69 1.43
N VAL A 103 -11.71 3.40 1.67
CA VAL A 103 -10.34 2.90 1.63
C VAL A 103 -9.73 3.01 3.02
N VAL A 104 -9.07 1.96 3.48
CA VAL A 104 -8.49 1.87 4.81
C VAL A 104 -7.01 1.55 4.67
N ILE A 105 -6.15 2.48 5.08
CA ILE A 105 -4.72 2.25 5.19
C ILE A 105 -4.44 1.63 6.55
N GLU A 106 -3.79 0.47 6.56
CA GLU A 106 -3.42 -0.23 7.79
C GLU A 106 -2.02 0.17 8.23
N LEU A 107 -1.90 0.54 9.51
CA LEU A 107 -0.64 0.96 10.10
C LEU A 107 -0.29 0.08 11.30
N LYS A 108 0.96 -0.35 11.37
CA LYS A 108 1.58 -0.89 12.58
C LYS A 108 2.36 0.21 13.27
N GLY A 109 1.95 0.55 14.49
CA GLY A 109 2.56 1.63 15.27
C GLY A 109 1.58 2.76 15.55
N GLN A 110 2.12 3.92 15.93
CA GLN A 110 1.33 5.10 16.27
C GLN A 110 0.86 5.81 15.01
N MET A 111 -0.27 6.51 15.08
CA MET A 111 -0.72 7.33 13.97
C MET A 111 0.29 8.47 13.71
N THR A 112 0.55 8.75 12.44
CA THR A 112 1.53 9.74 11.96
C THR A 112 0.86 10.97 11.36
N GLY A 113 1.65 11.93 10.90
CA GLY A 113 1.18 13.07 10.12
C GLY A 113 0.77 12.64 8.72
N TYR A 114 -0.23 13.31 8.15
CA TYR A 114 -0.68 13.03 6.80
C TYR A 114 -1.29 14.24 6.12
N THR A 115 -1.27 14.21 4.79
CA THR A 115 -2.03 15.11 3.93
C THR A 115 -2.86 14.28 2.96
N ALA A 116 -4.14 14.63 2.79
CA ALA A 116 -5.00 14.10 1.74
C ALA A 116 -5.44 15.27 0.84
N ASP A 117 -5.05 15.23 -0.43
CA ASP A 117 -5.26 16.35 -1.37
C ASP A 117 -5.53 15.86 -2.79
N TRP A 118 -6.28 16.66 -3.54
CA TRP A 118 -6.55 16.44 -4.95
C TRP A 118 -5.34 16.88 -5.78
N VAL A 119 -4.89 16.02 -6.69
CA VAL A 119 -3.73 16.27 -7.54
C VAL A 119 -4.06 16.07 -9.02
N ASP A 120 -3.36 16.78 -9.90
CA ASP A 120 -3.54 16.63 -11.35
C ASP A 120 -3.03 15.27 -11.86
N LYS A 121 -2.03 14.72 -11.17
CA LYS A 121 -1.41 13.43 -11.49
C LYS A 121 -0.76 12.83 -10.26
N LEU A 122 -0.76 11.50 -10.21
CA LEU A 122 0.00 10.74 -9.23
C LEU A 122 1.46 10.63 -9.67
N LEU A 123 2.39 10.88 -8.75
CA LEU A 123 3.84 10.75 -8.99
C LEU A 123 4.42 9.65 -8.11
N GLN A 124 5.41 8.92 -8.62
CA GLN A 124 6.16 7.94 -7.82
C GLN A 124 7.12 8.65 -6.87
N ASP A 125 7.17 8.19 -5.62
CA ASP A 125 8.09 8.74 -4.62
C ASP A 125 9.55 8.51 -5.04
N GLY A 126 10.43 9.44 -4.68
CA GLY A 126 11.84 9.47 -5.05
C GLY A 126 12.12 9.86 -6.50
N SER A 127 11.46 9.21 -7.47
CA SER A 127 11.73 9.48 -8.90
C SER A 127 10.95 10.67 -9.48
N GLY A 128 9.79 11.01 -8.91
CA GLY A 128 8.87 12.01 -9.47
C GLY A 128 8.23 11.61 -10.80
N THR A 129 8.41 10.37 -11.26
CA THR A 129 7.85 9.90 -12.54
C THR A 129 6.33 9.76 -12.42
N PRO A 130 5.54 10.25 -13.39
CA PRO A 130 4.09 10.06 -13.37
C PRO A 130 3.69 8.59 -13.33
N VAL A 131 2.71 8.26 -12.48
CA VAL A 131 2.10 6.93 -12.46
C VAL A 131 1.15 6.82 -13.65
N SER A 132 1.33 5.78 -14.47
CA SER A 132 0.39 5.45 -15.53
C SER A 132 -0.86 4.79 -14.95
N ALA A 133 -1.84 5.61 -14.55
CA ALA A 133 -3.16 5.17 -14.12
C ALA A 133 -4.22 6.15 -14.65
N ARG A 134 -5.20 5.64 -15.38
CA ARG A 134 -6.30 6.43 -15.96
C ARG A 134 -7.48 6.49 -14.99
N GLY A 135 -8.01 7.68 -14.78
CA GLY A 135 -9.22 8.01 -14.03
C GLY A 135 -9.65 9.44 -14.34
N GLY A 136 -10.82 9.86 -13.85
CA GLY A 136 -11.28 11.25 -13.97
C GLY A 136 -10.81 12.16 -12.85
N ALA A 137 -10.33 11.61 -11.72
CA ALA A 137 -9.70 12.39 -10.64
C ALA A 137 -8.69 11.57 -9.83
N TYR A 138 -7.80 12.26 -9.12
CA TYR A 138 -6.77 11.66 -8.27
C TYR A 138 -6.76 12.30 -6.90
N LEU A 139 -6.97 11.50 -5.86
CA LEU A 139 -6.78 11.91 -4.47
C LEU A 139 -5.49 11.27 -3.95
N GLN A 140 -4.51 12.06 -3.54
CA GLN A 140 -3.26 11.58 -2.97
C GLN A 140 -3.30 11.69 -1.46
N LEU A 141 -3.01 10.57 -0.79
CA LEU A 141 -2.68 10.52 0.63
C LEU A 141 -1.16 10.42 0.77
N THR A 142 -0.56 11.35 1.51
CA THR A 142 0.87 11.33 1.85
C THR A 142 1.00 11.18 3.36
N LEU A 143 1.70 10.14 3.84
CA LEU A 143 1.99 9.93 5.26
C LEU A 143 3.46 10.28 5.55
N VAL A 144 3.69 11.13 6.55
CA VAL A 144 5.04 11.56 6.97
C VAL A 144 5.07 11.85 8.48
N PRO A 145 6.01 11.28 9.24
CA PRO A 145 6.93 10.20 8.84
C PRO A 145 6.23 8.84 8.78
N ALA A 146 6.55 8.01 7.79
CA ALA A 146 6.09 6.62 7.68
C ALA A 146 7.06 5.77 6.85
N SER A 147 6.97 4.45 6.97
CA SER A 147 7.61 3.52 6.03
C SER A 147 6.62 2.46 5.56
N ALA A 148 6.88 1.83 4.43
CA ALA A 148 6.22 0.62 3.92
C ALA A 148 7.24 -0.52 3.70
N HIS A 149 8.32 -0.48 4.47
CA HIS A 149 9.36 -1.49 4.59
C HIS A 149 9.74 -1.74 6.05
N ASP A 150 10.28 -2.94 6.33
CA ASP A 150 10.87 -3.30 7.62
C ASP A 150 12.36 -2.93 7.71
N LEU A 151 12.99 -3.22 8.85
CA LEU A 151 14.39 -2.86 9.11
C LEU A 151 15.38 -3.56 8.16
N GLU A 152 14.99 -4.67 7.54
CA GLU A 152 15.78 -5.37 6.52
C GLU A 152 15.47 -4.87 5.10
N GLY A 153 14.66 -3.82 4.96
CA GLY A 153 14.27 -3.23 3.68
C GLY A 153 13.22 -4.03 2.92
N ARG A 154 12.59 -5.04 3.54
CA ARG A 154 11.56 -5.85 2.89
C ARG A 154 10.23 -5.10 2.92
N ARG A 155 9.49 -5.14 1.81
CA ARG A 155 8.18 -4.51 1.70
C ARG A 155 7.19 -5.09 2.71
N THR A 156 6.55 -4.22 3.49
CA THR A 156 5.54 -4.60 4.49
C THR A 156 4.12 -4.51 3.95
N TRP A 157 3.93 -3.81 2.82
CA TRP A 157 2.74 -3.86 2.01
C TRP A 157 2.98 -4.74 0.77
N PRO A 158 2.63 -6.04 0.84
CA PRO A 158 2.81 -6.97 -0.27
C PRO A 158 1.77 -6.76 -1.38
N GLY A 159 2.09 -7.27 -2.57
CA GLY A 159 1.20 -7.20 -3.74
C GLY A 159 1.63 -6.16 -4.78
N PRO A 160 0.81 -5.99 -5.83
CA PRO A 160 1.11 -5.09 -6.93
C PRO A 160 1.08 -3.63 -6.44
N ARG A 161 1.87 -2.76 -7.09
CA ARG A 161 1.83 -1.31 -6.82
C ARG A 161 0.48 -0.68 -7.16
N GLN A 162 -0.28 -1.29 -8.07
CA GLN A 162 -1.62 -0.84 -8.45
C GLN A 162 -2.61 -1.98 -8.21
N VAL A 163 -3.61 -1.74 -7.37
CA VAL A 163 -4.68 -2.68 -7.04
C VAL A 163 -5.96 -2.18 -7.72
N ALA A 164 -6.61 -3.04 -8.51
CA ALA A 164 -7.93 -2.74 -9.06
C ALA A 164 -8.96 -2.87 -7.92
N ALA A 165 -9.49 -1.72 -7.48
CA ALA A 165 -10.48 -1.70 -6.41
C ALA A 165 -11.88 -2.01 -6.94
N ASN A 166 -12.17 -1.58 -8.19
CA ASN A 166 -13.46 -1.78 -8.87
C ASN A 166 -14.66 -1.37 -8.00
N LEU A 167 -14.49 -0.34 -7.18
CA LEU A 167 -15.60 0.28 -6.45
C LEU A 167 -16.29 1.31 -7.34
N PRO A 168 -17.53 1.72 -7.02
CA PRO A 168 -18.31 2.64 -7.85
C PRO A 168 -17.60 3.93 -8.25
N ASN A 169 -16.83 4.57 -7.36
CA ASN A 169 -16.01 5.73 -7.70
C ASN A 169 -14.50 5.41 -7.59
N VAL A 170 -14.06 4.72 -6.53
CA VAL A 170 -12.63 4.34 -6.39
C VAL A 170 -12.31 3.14 -7.28
N THR A 171 -11.76 3.41 -8.46
CA THR A 171 -11.45 2.37 -9.46
C THR A 171 -10.15 1.63 -9.16
N ARG A 172 -9.13 2.32 -8.63
CA ARG A 172 -7.81 1.77 -8.37
C ARG A 172 -7.12 2.47 -7.20
N ILE A 173 -6.31 1.70 -6.47
CA ILE A 173 -5.46 2.17 -5.39
C ILE A 173 -4.01 1.95 -5.80
N VAL A 174 -3.18 2.97 -5.63
CA VAL A 174 -1.77 3.00 -6.06
C VAL A 174 -0.88 3.21 -4.85
N ASN A 175 0.06 2.31 -4.62
CA ASN A 175 1.23 2.56 -3.78
C ASN A 175 2.25 3.33 -4.63
N ASN A 176 2.30 4.65 -4.43
CA ASN A 176 3.16 5.56 -5.18
C ASN A 176 4.63 5.42 -4.75
N GLY A 177 4.88 4.98 -3.52
CA GLY A 177 6.20 4.61 -3.07
C GLY A 177 6.37 4.72 -1.57
N ASP A 178 7.63 4.61 -1.20
CA ASP A 178 8.15 4.63 0.15
C ASP A 178 9.61 5.09 0.05
N PHE A 179 9.85 6.35 0.36
CA PHE A 179 11.15 7.00 0.16
C PHE A 179 11.35 8.09 1.22
N GLU A 180 12.53 8.13 1.85
CA GLU A 180 12.91 9.16 2.83
C GLU A 180 11.90 9.40 3.96
N GLY A 181 11.21 8.34 4.40
CA GLY A 181 10.19 8.44 5.47
C GLY A 181 8.84 8.98 4.99
N VAL A 182 8.60 8.99 3.68
CA VAL A 182 7.34 9.36 3.05
C VAL A 182 6.74 8.12 2.40
N VAL A 183 5.47 7.86 2.70
CA VAL A 183 4.67 6.87 1.97
C VAL A 183 3.51 7.59 1.29
N SER A 184 3.48 7.58 -0.04
CA SER A 184 2.38 8.14 -0.82
C SER A 184 1.45 7.03 -1.34
N VAL A 185 0.14 7.25 -1.20
CA VAL A 185 -0.92 6.39 -1.71
C VAL A 185 -1.87 7.19 -2.58
N GLY A 186 -1.99 6.83 -3.85
CA GLY A 186 -2.92 7.44 -4.78
C GLY A 186 -4.23 6.67 -4.87
N LEU A 187 -5.35 7.36 -4.77
CA LEU A 187 -6.66 6.86 -5.17
C LEU A 187 -6.96 7.38 -6.57
N VAL A 188 -7.31 6.48 -7.48
CA VAL A 188 -7.74 6.79 -8.85
C VAL A 188 -9.24 6.65 -8.90
N LEU A 189 -9.91 7.74 -9.24
CA LEU A 189 -11.36 7.85 -9.15
C LEU A 189 -11.98 8.04 -10.54
N ASP A 190 -13.23 7.62 -10.69
CA ASP A 190 -14.02 7.89 -11.89
C ASP A 190 -14.30 9.40 -12.02
N HIS A 191 -14.61 10.07 -10.91
CA HIS A 191 -14.81 11.51 -10.85
C HIS A 191 -14.42 12.09 -9.48
N ARG A 192 -14.17 13.40 -9.42
CA ARG A 192 -13.88 14.10 -8.17
C ARG A 192 -15.15 14.16 -7.32
N ALA A 193 -15.05 13.77 -6.05
CA ALA A 193 -16.18 13.73 -5.12
C ALA A 193 -15.77 14.24 -3.73
N PRO A 194 -16.72 14.58 -2.85
CA PRO A 194 -16.40 14.84 -1.46
C PRO A 194 -15.69 13.67 -0.79
N PHE A 195 -14.80 13.95 0.16
CA PHE A 195 -14.12 12.93 0.95
C PHE A 195 -14.01 13.32 2.43
N ARG A 196 -13.71 12.33 3.25
CA ARG A 196 -13.45 12.47 4.69
C ARG A 196 -12.31 11.54 5.08
N VAL A 197 -11.46 12.00 5.97
CA VAL A 197 -10.42 11.17 6.60
C VAL A 197 -10.76 10.96 8.09
N THR A 198 -10.60 9.74 8.60
CA THR A 198 -10.86 9.40 10.00
C THR A 198 -9.77 8.48 10.53
N GLU A 199 -9.25 8.79 11.72
CA GLU A 199 -8.27 7.96 12.42
C GLU A 199 -8.99 6.92 13.29
N GLN A 200 -8.56 5.66 13.21
CA GLN A 200 -8.98 4.60 14.13
C GLN A 200 -7.78 4.10 14.95
N ARG A 201 -8.07 3.60 16.16
CA ARG A 201 -7.08 3.01 17.07
C ARG A 201 -7.54 1.62 17.50
N GLY A 202 -6.58 0.73 17.73
CA GLY A 202 -6.82 -0.66 18.17
C GLY A 202 -7.53 -1.54 17.14
N PRO A 203 -7.01 -1.75 15.90
CA PRO A 203 -5.68 -1.38 15.36
C PRO A 203 -5.61 0.04 14.76
N THR A 204 -4.40 0.56 14.54
CA THR A 204 -4.17 1.88 13.94
C THR A 204 -4.52 1.86 12.45
N ARG A 205 -5.48 2.69 12.05
CA ARG A 205 -5.92 2.78 10.65
C ARG A 205 -6.21 4.23 10.27
N LEU A 206 -5.93 4.55 9.02
CA LEU A 206 -6.41 5.78 8.41
C LEU A 206 -7.51 5.41 7.41
N VAL A 207 -8.72 5.89 7.65
CA VAL A 207 -9.91 5.60 6.84
C VAL A 207 -10.20 6.80 5.97
N ILE A 208 -10.35 6.57 4.67
CA ILE A 208 -10.69 7.55 3.66
C ILE A 208 -12.02 7.14 3.05
N ASP A 209 -13.06 7.92 3.31
CA ASP A 209 -14.37 7.77 2.70
C ASP A 209 -14.47 8.75 1.54
N VAL A 210 -14.86 8.29 0.35
CA VAL A 210 -15.04 9.13 -0.84
C VAL A 210 -16.44 8.94 -1.40
N GLY A 211 -17.16 10.05 -1.61
CA GLY A 211 -18.52 10.04 -2.13
C GLY A 211 -18.63 9.40 -3.51
N ARG A 212 -19.85 8.96 -3.84
CA ARG A 212 -20.23 8.42 -5.14
C ARG A 212 -21.05 9.39 -5.95
#